data_AF-A0A3M7J7Q9-F1
#
_entry.id   AF-A0A3M7J7Q9-F1
#
_cell.length_a   1.000
_cell.length_b   1.000
_cell.length_c   1.000
_cell.angle_alpha   90.00
_cell.angle_beta   90.00
_cell.angle_gamma   90.00
#
_symmetry.space_group_name_H-M   'P 1'
#
loop_
_entity.id
_entity.type
_entity.pdbx_description
1 polymer ?
#
loop_
_entity_poly.entity_id
_entity_poly.type
_entity_poly.pdbx_seq_one_letter_code
_entity_poly.pdbx_strand_id
1 'polypeptide(L)'
;MAQEDLITDTSLVAVLDAAAKAREQSLAILNLIEEFHARDHANPSSSPSDEAHLEQQLAASKQQKVLHAHLAQLRGLNKKAILSTRTTKQETSEARQEIDSLHLQLQNLYYEQRHLRGEIAGCEGYEHRYRTLPMIDTADFLAAHPEHADANEHDLTIARIQDEHKARLELEEQRLALVKRKEALERETKGKKDELSRLDADVEKWLGGQDNVRRTFEGREKKLAAQREKEGGQTPRA
;
A
#
# COMPACT_ATOMS: atom_id res chain seq x y z
N MET A 1 55.23 -8.53 -36.75
CA MET A 1 54.35 -7.38 -37.05
C MET A 1 54.72 -6.29 -36.07
N ALA A 2 55.10 -5.11 -36.55
CA ALA A 2 55.59 -4.05 -35.69
C ALA A 2 54.45 -3.53 -34.81
N GLN A 3 54.76 -3.15 -33.58
CA GLN A 3 53.82 -2.69 -32.56
C GLN A 3 53.05 -1.41 -32.98
N GLU A 4 53.49 -0.77 -34.06
CA GLU A 4 52.92 0.43 -34.67
C GLU A 4 51.56 0.18 -35.36
N ASP A 5 51.26 -1.05 -35.79
CA ASP A 5 50.00 -1.40 -36.47
C ASP A 5 48.80 -1.59 -35.51
N LEU A 6 49.04 -1.61 -34.20
CA LEU A 6 48.00 -1.82 -33.18
C LEU A 6 47.24 -0.54 -32.82
N ILE A 7 47.75 0.63 -33.20
CA ILE A 7 47.23 1.93 -32.76
C ILE A 7 46.47 2.56 -33.93
N THR A 8 45.14 2.52 -33.87
CA THR A 8 44.24 3.01 -34.92
C THR A 8 43.76 4.45 -34.72
N ASP A 9 43.90 4.99 -33.50
CA ASP A 9 43.48 6.35 -33.18
C ASP A 9 44.41 7.37 -33.84
N THR A 10 43.84 8.19 -34.72
CA THR A 10 44.54 9.23 -35.50
C THR A 10 45.33 10.21 -34.62
N SER A 11 44.84 10.51 -33.42
CA SER A 11 45.52 11.42 -32.49
C SER A 11 46.76 10.78 -31.86
N LEU A 12 46.69 9.49 -31.53
CA LEU A 12 47.79 8.71 -30.99
C LEU A 12 48.85 8.43 -32.06
N VAL A 13 48.42 8.13 -33.29
CA VAL A 13 49.32 8.00 -34.45
C VAL A 13 50.11 9.30 -34.68
N ALA A 14 49.46 10.46 -34.62
CA ALA A 14 50.15 11.74 -34.76
C ALA A 14 51.18 12.02 -33.65
N VAL A 15 50.93 11.53 -32.42
CA VAL A 15 51.89 11.61 -31.31
C VAL A 15 53.08 10.69 -31.55
N LEU A 16 52.83 9.45 -32.00
CA LEU A 16 53.88 8.48 -32.33
C LEU A 16 54.78 8.99 -33.44
N ASP A 17 54.21 9.53 -34.51
CA ASP A 17 54.97 10.14 -35.61
C ASP A 17 55.84 11.29 -35.14
N ALA A 18 55.28 12.19 -34.31
CA ALA A 18 56.04 13.31 -33.77
C ALA A 18 57.17 12.83 -32.83
N ALA A 19 56.93 11.75 -32.08
CA ALA A 19 57.92 11.14 -31.17
C ALA A 19 59.03 10.43 -31.93
N ALA A 20 58.69 9.69 -32.98
CA ALA A 20 59.63 9.05 -33.88
C ALA A 20 60.54 10.08 -34.56
N LYS A 21 59.97 11.17 -35.11
CA LYS A 21 60.73 12.27 -35.71
C LYS A 21 61.64 12.97 -34.72
N ALA A 22 61.17 13.25 -33.49
CA ALA A 22 62.01 13.84 -32.45
C ALA A 22 63.17 12.91 -32.04
N ARG A 23 62.91 11.60 -31.97
CA ARG A 23 63.93 10.59 -31.66
C ARG A 23 64.96 10.50 -32.78
N GLU A 24 64.52 10.42 -34.03
CA GLU A 24 65.38 10.34 -35.21
C GLU A 24 66.31 11.56 -35.29
N GLN A 25 65.77 12.77 -35.08
CA GLN A 25 66.56 14.00 -35.06
C GLN A 25 67.53 14.06 -33.88
N SER A 26 67.15 13.50 -32.71
CA SER A 26 68.08 13.41 -31.57
C SER A 26 69.25 12.47 -31.86
N LEU A 27 68.98 11.33 -32.50
CA LEU A 27 70.01 10.39 -32.93
C LEU A 27 70.91 11.00 -34.02
N ALA A 28 70.33 11.73 -34.97
CA ALA A 28 71.09 12.43 -36.01
C ALA A 28 72.05 13.48 -35.41
N ILE A 29 71.63 14.21 -34.38
CA ILE A 29 72.50 15.16 -33.66
C ILE A 29 73.65 14.42 -32.96
N LEU A 30 73.38 13.28 -32.31
CA LEU A 30 74.42 12.48 -31.66
C LEU A 30 75.46 11.97 -32.67
N ASN A 31 75.01 11.42 -33.81
CA ASN A 31 75.90 10.98 -34.88
C ASN A 31 76.76 12.14 -35.42
N LEU A 32 76.16 13.32 -35.63
CA LEU A 32 76.88 14.51 -36.09
C LEU A 32 77.97 14.94 -35.09
N ILE A 33 77.68 14.88 -33.79
CA ILE A 33 78.66 15.18 -32.73
C ILE A 33 79.79 14.14 -32.77
N GLU A 34 79.46 12.85 -32.86
CA GLU A 34 80.47 11.78 -32.97
C GLU A 34 81.38 11.95 -34.18
N GLU A 35 80.84 12.34 -35.34
CA GLU A 35 81.61 12.62 -36.56
C GLU A 35 82.57 13.81 -36.38
N PHE A 36 82.13 14.87 -35.69
CA PHE A 36 82.99 16.00 -35.37
C PHE A 36 84.15 15.59 -34.44
N HIS A 37 83.84 14.87 -33.37
CA HIS A 37 84.86 14.33 -32.46
C HIS A 37 85.84 13.40 -33.20
N ALA A 38 85.35 12.54 -34.10
CA ALA A 38 86.21 11.65 -34.89
C ALA A 38 87.15 12.42 -35.84
N ARG A 39 86.68 13.52 -36.45
CA ARG A 39 87.53 14.40 -37.28
C ARG A 39 88.63 15.08 -36.47
N ASP A 40 88.30 15.59 -35.28
CA ASP A 40 89.27 16.23 -34.39
C ASP A 40 90.35 15.23 -33.91
N HIS A 41 89.95 13.99 -33.62
CA HIS A 41 90.88 12.92 -33.25
C HIS A 41 91.76 12.42 -34.41
N ALA A 42 91.25 12.41 -35.64
CA ALA A 42 91.99 11.95 -36.82
C ALA A 42 93.05 12.96 -37.31
N ASN A 43 92.91 14.25 -36.98
CA ASN A 43 93.81 15.30 -37.46
C ASN A 43 94.28 16.24 -36.34
N PRO A 44 95.06 15.75 -35.35
CA PRO A 44 95.43 16.51 -34.15
C PRO A 44 96.44 17.65 -34.40
N SER A 45 97.08 17.72 -35.57
CA SER A 45 98.14 18.69 -35.91
C SER A 45 97.68 19.85 -36.80
N SER A 46 96.47 19.81 -37.35
CA SER A 46 95.86 20.96 -38.03
C SER A 46 95.01 21.72 -37.03
N SER A 47 95.37 22.97 -36.70
CA SER A 47 94.43 23.86 -36.03
C SER A 47 93.19 23.98 -36.95
N PRO A 48 91.97 23.71 -36.46
CA PRO A 48 90.77 23.91 -37.26
C PRO A 48 90.79 25.35 -37.77
N SER A 49 90.56 25.54 -39.08
CA SER A 49 90.35 26.90 -39.57
C SER A 49 89.12 27.49 -38.89
N ASP A 50 89.13 28.79 -38.58
CA ASP A 50 87.97 29.49 -38.00
C ASP A 50 86.69 29.26 -38.82
N GLU A 51 86.85 29.06 -40.12
CA GLU A 51 85.79 28.74 -41.08
C GLU A 51 85.17 27.35 -40.84
N ALA A 52 85.98 26.32 -40.54
CA ALA A 52 85.48 24.96 -40.25
C ALA A 52 84.73 24.89 -38.91
N HIS A 53 85.21 25.62 -37.89
CA HIS A 53 84.53 25.70 -36.60
C HIS A 53 83.19 26.44 -36.70
N LEU A 54 83.13 27.53 -37.50
CA LEU A 54 81.89 28.25 -37.78
C LEU A 54 80.88 27.37 -38.52
N GLU A 55 81.32 26.58 -39.51
CA GLU A 55 80.47 25.66 -40.27
C GLU A 55 79.89 24.55 -39.37
N GLN A 56 80.73 23.98 -38.49
CA GLN A 56 80.31 23.00 -37.48
C GLN A 56 79.25 23.58 -36.53
N GLN A 57 79.46 24.80 -36.03
CA GLN A 57 78.53 25.48 -35.13
C GLN A 57 77.19 25.80 -35.82
N LEU A 58 77.23 26.20 -37.10
CA LEU A 58 76.04 26.42 -37.92
C LEU A 58 75.25 25.13 -38.18
N ALA A 59 75.95 24.03 -38.48
CA ALA A 59 75.32 22.72 -38.69
C ALA A 59 74.62 22.22 -37.41
N ALA A 60 75.29 22.30 -36.26
CA ALA A 60 74.72 21.95 -34.97
C ALA A 60 73.50 22.83 -34.61
N SER A 61 73.60 24.15 -34.83
CA SER A 61 72.48 25.08 -34.58
C SER A 61 71.26 24.78 -35.45
N LYS A 62 71.45 24.42 -36.73
CA LYS A 62 70.36 24.02 -37.63
C LYS A 62 69.63 22.79 -37.11
N GLN A 63 70.37 21.75 -36.71
CA GLN A 63 69.78 20.52 -36.19
C GLN A 63 69.08 20.74 -34.84
N GLN A 64 69.65 21.54 -33.94
CA GLN A 64 68.99 21.93 -32.69
C GLN A 64 67.65 22.63 -32.93
N LYS A 65 67.55 23.52 -33.92
CA LYS A 65 66.29 24.20 -34.28
C LYS A 65 65.21 23.20 -34.72
N VAL A 66 65.58 22.21 -35.53
CA VAL A 66 64.66 21.14 -35.99
C VAL A 66 64.18 20.30 -34.81
N LEU A 67 65.09 19.88 -33.92
CA LEU A 67 64.74 19.16 -32.70
C LEU A 67 63.78 19.96 -31.81
N HIS A 68 64.06 21.25 -31.59
CA HIS A 68 63.19 22.12 -30.79
C HIS A 68 61.79 22.25 -31.40
N ALA A 69 61.67 22.28 -32.73
CA ALA A 69 60.37 22.29 -33.41
C ALA A 69 59.58 20.99 -33.15
N HIS A 70 60.21 19.82 -33.27
CA HIS A 70 59.56 18.55 -32.97
C HIS A 70 59.17 18.41 -31.50
N LEU A 71 60.02 18.85 -30.57
CA LEU A 71 59.70 18.86 -29.14
C LEU A 71 58.55 19.82 -28.81
N ALA A 72 58.46 20.97 -29.48
CA ALA A 72 57.32 21.88 -29.33
C ALA A 72 56.02 21.23 -29.81
N GLN A 73 56.05 20.53 -30.96
CA GLN A 73 54.90 19.78 -31.47
C GLN A 73 54.44 18.70 -30.48
N LEU A 74 55.38 17.90 -29.95
CA LEU A 74 55.08 16.85 -28.96
C LEU A 74 54.45 17.40 -27.68
N ARG A 75 54.99 18.50 -27.14
CA ARG A 75 54.41 19.17 -25.96
C ARG A 75 53.00 19.68 -26.25
N GLY A 76 52.77 20.22 -27.45
CA GLY A 76 51.44 20.64 -27.90
C GLY A 76 50.44 19.49 -27.95
N LEU A 77 50.83 18.35 -28.53
CA LEU A 77 49.98 17.16 -28.59
C LEU A 77 49.69 16.58 -27.20
N ASN A 78 50.69 16.53 -26.31
CA ASN A 78 50.48 16.10 -24.92
C ASN A 78 49.48 17.01 -24.18
N LYS A 79 49.61 18.33 -24.34
CA LYS A 79 48.66 19.28 -23.77
C LYS A 79 47.24 19.07 -24.31
N LYS A 80 47.11 18.81 -25.62
CA LYS A 80 45.81 18.49 -26.25
C LYS A 80 45.20 17.22 -25.68
N ALA A 81 45.98 16.16 -25.49
CA ALA A 81 45.52 14.91 -24.89
C ALA A 81 45.01 15.11 -23.45
N ILE A 82 45.78 15.83 -22.61
CA ILE A 82 45.38 16.15 -21.24
C ILE A 82 44.07 16.94 -21.19
N LEU A 83 43.92 17.93 -22.08
CA LEU A 83 42.69 18.72 -22.18
C LEU A 83 41.51 17.86 -22.63
N SER A 84 41.69 17.01 -23.64
CA SER A 84 40.65 16.08 -24.10
C SER A 84 40.16 15.17 -22.98
N THR A 85 41.08 14.54 -22.24
CA THR A 85 40.72 13.67 -21.11
C THR A 85 39.95 14.43 -20.03
N ARG A 86 40.34 15.68 -19.74
CA ARG A 86 39.63 16.52 -18.78
C ARG A 86 38.22 16.87 -19.28
N THR A 87 38.07 17.20 -20.56
CA THR A 87 36.76 17.48 -21.16
C THR A 87 35.86 16.25 -21.10
N THR A 88 36.33 15.08 -21.54
CA THR A 88 35.55 13.84 -21.48
C THR A 88 35.17 13.47 -20.05
N LYS A 89 36.06 13.69 -19.07
CA LYS A 89 35.74 13.50 -17.65
C LYS A 89 34.62 14.44 -17.18
N GLN A 90 34.63 15.69 -17.64
CA GLN A 90 33.59 16.66 -17.30
C GLN A 90 32.25 16.26 -17.92
N GLU A 91 32.23 15.98 -19.22
CA GLU A 91 31.02 15.58 -19.96
C GLU A 91 30.38 14.31 -19.37
N THR A 92 31.20 13.30 -19.05
CA THR A 92 30.70 12.06 -18.42
C THR A 92 30.20 12.29 -17.00
N SER A 93 30.79 13.22 -16.25
CA SER A 93 30.30 13.61 -14.92
C SER A 93 28.96 14.35 -15.00
N GLU A 94 28.79 15.24 -15.97
CA GLU A 94 27.54 15.97 -16.18
C GLU A 94 26.41 15.03 -16.60
N ALA A 95 26.66 14.16 -17.58
CA ALA A 95 25.70 13.15 -18.00
C ALA A 95 25.30 12.21 -16.84
N ARG A 96 26.26 11.83 -15.99
CA ARG A 96 25.97 11.05 -14.78
C ARG A 96 25.05 11.80 -13.81
N GLN A 97 25.32 13.08 -13.56
CA GLN A 97 24.49 13.89 -12.66
C GLN A 97 23.05 14.03 -13.20
N GLU A 98 22.89 14.17 -14.51
CA GLU A 98 21.57 14.18 -15.15
C GLU A 98 20.84 12.85 -14.94
N ILE A 99 21.51 11.71 -15.16
CA ILE A 99 20.95 10.38 -14.90
C ILE A 99 20.52 10.23 -13.44
N ASP A 100 21.35 10.67 -12.49
CA ASP A 100 21.05 10.58 -11.06
C ASP A 100 19.81 11.44 -10.70
N SER A 101 19.67 12.63 -11.30
CA SER A 101 18.50 13.49 -11.14
C SER A 101 17.22 12.85 -11.68
N LEU A 102 17.28 12.30 -12.91
CA LEU A 102 16.15 11.59 -13.52
C LEU A 102 15.77 10.33 -12.73
N HIS A 103 16.75 9.61 -12.18
CA HIS A 103 16.51 8.45 -11.34
C HIS A 103 15.75 8.83 -10.06
N LEU A 104 16.10 9.96 -9.44
CA LEU A 104 15.38 10.47 -8.28
C LEU A 104 13.93 10.83 -8.61
N GLN A 105 13.70 11.50 -9.75
CA GLN A 105 12.34 11.81 -10.21
C GLN A 105 11.52 10.54 -10.46
N LEU A 106 12.12 9.52 -11.07
CA LEU A 106 11.47 8.23 -11.29
C LEU A 106 11.11 7.54 -9.96
N GLN A 107 11.98 7.59 -8.96
CA GLN A 107 11.69 7.05 -7.63
C GLN A 107 10.51 7.77 -6.96
N ASN A 108 10.43 9.09 -7.09
CA ASN A 108 9.29 9.87 -6.59
C ASN A 108 7.98 9.42 -7.25
N LEU A 109 7.97 9.23 -8.57
CA LEU A 109 6.80 8.73 -9.30
C LEU A 109 6.40 7.31 -8.88
N TYR A 110 7.37 6.43 -8.63
CA TYR A 110 7.07 5.09 -8.10
C TYR A 110 6.44 5.15 -6.70
N TYR A 111 6.92 6.05 -5.86
CA TYR A 111 6.32 6.27 -4.55
C TYR A 111 4.88 6.76 -4.67
N GLU A 112 4.62 7.79 -5.47
CA GLU A 112 3.28 8.31 -5.73
C GLU A 112 2.35 7.23 -6.30
N GLN A 113 2.81 6.47 -7.29
CA GLN A 113 2.04 5.37 -7.85
C GLN A 113 1.67 4.33 -6.79
N ARG A 114 2.61 3.93 -5.93
CA ARG A 114 2.35 2.95 -4.88
C ARG A 114 1.40 3.50 -3.83
N HIS A 115 1.53 4.77 -3.48
CA HIS A 115 0.64 5.46 -2.55
C HIS A 115 -0.79 5.48 -3.09
N LEU A 116 -1.00 5.98 -4.32
CA LEU A 116 -2.30 6.04 -4.97
C LEU A 116 -2.93 4.65 -5.15
N ARG A 117 -2.14 3.63 -5.53
CA ARG A 117 -2.63 2.25 -5.58
C ARG A 117 -3.09 1.74 -4.21
N GLY A 118 -2.39 2.12 -3.14
CA GLY A 118 -2.79 1.80 -1.78
C GLY A 118 -4.11 2.47 -1.40
N GLU A 119 -4.29 3.73 -1.75
CA GLU A 119 -5.54 4.45 -1.52
C GLU A 119 -6.71 3.85 -2.32
N ILE A 120 -6.50 3.54 -3.61
CA ILE A 120 -7.50 2.88 -4.45
C ILE A 120 -7.89 1.53 -3.85
N ALA A 121 -6.93 0.70 -3.45
CA ALA A 121 -7.22 -0.58 -2.81
C ALA A 121 -7.98 -0.40 -1.48
N GLY A 122 -7.68 0.65 -0.72
CA GLY A 122 -8.44 1.02 0.47
C GLY A 122 -9.89 1.41 0.17
N CYS A 123 -10.11 2.18 -0.90
CA CYS A 123 -11.44 2.56 -1.36
C CYS A 123 -12.23 1.37 -1.93
N GLU A 124 -11.59 0.51 -2.72
CA GLU A 124 -12.21 -0.70 -3.30
C GLU A 124 -12.54 -1.75 -2.23
N GLY A 125 -11.69 -1.86 -1.20
CA GLY A 125 -11.90 -2.73 -0.05
C GLY A 125 -12.95 -2.23 0.93
N TYR A 126 -13.57 -1.06 0.71
CA TYR A 126 -14.61 -0.56 1.58
C TYR A 126 -15.85 -1.47 1.53
N GLU A 127 -16.15 -2.09 2.66
CA GLU A 127 -17.31 -2.97 2.78
C GLU A 127 -18.59 -2.14 2.91
N HIS A 128 -19.33 -2.02 1.81
CA HIS A 128 -20.61 -1.34 1.82
C HIS A 128 -21.69 -2.21 2.50
N ARG A 129 -22.31 -1.67 3.57
CA ARG A 129 -23.33 -2.36 4.37
C ARG A 129 -24.53 -2.90 3.57
N TYR A 130 -24.87 -2.29 2.43
CA TYR A 130 -26.00 -2.77 1.63
C TYR A 130 -25.73 -4.14 0.97
N ARG A 131 -24.45 -4.54 0.80
CA ARG A 131 -24.09 -5.84 0.24
C ARG A 131 -24.36 -7.01 1.19
N THR A 132 -24.38 -6.74 2.49
CA THR A 132 -24.66 -7.75 3.53
C THR A 132 -26.10 -7.71 4.01
N LEU A 133 -26.90 -6.74 3.55
CA LEU A 133 -28.31 -6.63 3.92
C LEU A 133 -29.12 -7.74 3.25
N PRO A 134 -29.87 -8.57 3.99
CA PRO A 134 -30.76 -9.55 3.40
C PRO A 134 -31.95 -8.81 2.77
N MET A 135 -31.92 -8.68 1.46
CA MET A 135 -32.96 -8.04 0.64
C MET A 135 -33.60 -9.09 -0.28
N ILE A 136 -34.82 -8.81 -0.72
CA ILE A 136 -35.53 -9.59 -1.75
C ILE A 136 -34.69 -9.61 -3.02
N ASP A 137 -34.65 -10.76 -3.71
CA ASP A 137 -33.88 -10.90 -4.95
C ASP A 137 -34.41 -9.95 -6.06
N THR A 138 -33.56 -9.62 -7.03
CA THR A 138 -33.90 -8.64 -8.08
C THR A 138 -35.11 -9.08 -8.90
N ALA A 139 -35.22 -10.37 -9.22
CA ALA A 139 -36.34 -10.91 -10.00
C ALA A 139 -37.68 -10.79 -9.25
N ASP A 140 -37.68 -11.14 -7.96
CA ASP A 140 -38.87 -11.07 -7.11
C ASP A 140 -39.30 -9.62 -6.87
N PHE A 141 -38.33 -8.70 -6.68
CA PHE A 141 -38.60 -7.28 -6.56
C PHE A 141 -39.23 -6.69 -7.82
N LEU A 142 -38.70 -7.01 -9.01
CA LEU A 142 -39.24 -6.53 -10.29
C LEU A 142 -40.62 -7.10 -10.60
N ALA A 143 -40.94 -8.31 -10.10
CA ALA A 143 -42.28 -8.87 -10.21
C ALA A 143 -43.31 -8.09 -9.38
N ALA A 144 -42.90 -7.58 -8.20
CA ALA A 144 -43.75 -6.75 -7.34
C ALA A 144 -43.80 -5.28 -7.79
N HIS A 145 -42.69 -4.77 -8.35
CA HIS A 145 -42.47 -3.38 -8.75
C HIS A 145 -42.01 -3.26 -10.20
N PRO A 146 -42.90 -3.52 -11.18
CA PRO A 146 -42.55 -3.46 -12.60
C PRO A 146 -42.16 -2.05 -13.07
N GLU A 147 -42.51 -1.00 -12.32
CA GLU A 147 -42.11 0.40 -12.58
C GLU A 147 -40.59 0.64 -12.57
N HIS A 148 -39.82 -0.26 -11.97
CA HIS A 148 -38.35 -0.16 -11.87
C HIS A 148 -37.60 -1.03 -12.89
N ALA A 149 -38.29 -1.65 -13.86
CA ALA A 149 -37.69 -2.54 -14.85
C ALA A 149 -36.65 -1.85 -15.76
N ASP A 150 -36.85 -0.57 -16.07
CA ASP A 150 -35.96 0.22 -16.93
C ASP A 150 -34.92 1.02 -16.13
N ALA A 151 -34.87 0.88 -14.81
CA ALA A 151 -33.96 1.62 -13.95
C ALA A 151 -32.51 1.09 -14.04
N ASN A 152 -31.53 1.96 -13.83
CA ASN A 152 -30.13 1.56 -13.71
C ASN A 152 -29.92 0.71 -12.44
N GLU A 153 -28.92 -0.17 -12.44
CA GLU A 153 -28.61 -1.08 -11.32
C GLU A 153 -28.48 -0.35 -9.97
N HIS A 154 -27.86 0.84 -9.99
CA HIS A 154 -27.73 1.68 -8.81
C HIS A 154 -29.09 2.13 -8.26
N ASP A 155 -29.95 2.65 -9.13
CA ASP A 155 -31.26 3.17 -8.76
C ASP A 155 -32.20 2.04 -8.34
N LEU A 156 -32.12 0.89 -9.02
CA LEU A 156 -32.82 -0.35 -8.64
C LEU A 156 -32.41 -0.81 -7.25
N THR A 157 -31.11 -0.78 -6.92
CA THR A 157 -30.62 -1.17 -5.59
C THR A 157 -31.12 -0.20 -4.51
N ILE A 158 -31.17 1.10 -4.79
CA ILE A 158 -31.74 2.07 -3.86
C ILE A 158 -33.24 1.82 -3.63
N ALA A 159 -34.00 1.61 -4.71
CA ALA A 159 -35.43 1.31 -4.62
C ALA A 159 -35.70 0.04 -3.80
N ARG A 160 -34.91 -1.01 -4.02
CA ARG A 160 -34.96 -2.26 -3.24
C ARG A 160 -34.70 -2.03 -1.74
N ILE A 161 -33.70 -1.21 -1.40
CA ILE A 161 -33.41 -0.89 0.01
C ILE A 161 -34.57 -0.11 0.65
N GLN A 162 -35.19 0.82 -0.10
CA GLN A 162 -36.31 1.61 0.39
C GLN A 162 -37.56 0.76 0.63
N ASP A 163 -37.85 -0.19 -0.26
CA ASP A 163 -38.96 -1.12 -0.10
C ASP A 163 -38.76 -2.05 1.10
N GLU A 164 -37.58 -2.66 1.24
CA GLU A 164 -37.23 -3.48 2.40
C GLU A 164 -37.34 -2.68 3.71
N HIS A 165 -36.90 -1.42 3.72
CA HIS A 165 -37.04 -0.55 4.87
C HIS A 165 -38.51 -0.29 5.23
N LYS A 166 -39.36 -0.03 4.24
CA LYS A 166 -40.80 0.16 4.44
C LYS A 166 -41.45 -1.12 4.97
N ALA A 167 -41.16 -2.28 4.38
CA ALA A 167 -41.66 -3.56 4.83
C ALA A 167 -41.25 -3.86 6.29
N ARG A 168 -40.00 -3.55 6.67
CA ARG A 168 -39.53 -3.71 8.07
C ARG A 168 -40.23 -2.78 9.05
N LEU A 169 -40.53 -1.54 8.65
CA LEU A 169 -41.29 -0.62 9.49
C LEU A 169 -42.71 -1.12 9.72
N GLU A 170 -43.39 -1.59 8.68
CA GLU A 170 -44.73 -2.17 8.78
C GLU A 170 -44.75 -3.43 9.66
N LEU A 171 -43.74 -4.31 9.52
CA LEU A 171 -43.58 -5.49 10.38
C LEU A 171 -43.34 -5.12 11.84
N GLU A 172 -42.52 -4.10 12.13
CA GLU A 172 -42.27 -3.65 13.50
C GLU A 172 -43.53 -3.01 14.11
N GLU A 173 -44.30 -2.25 13.33
CA GLU A 173 -45.59 -1.71 13.78
C GLU A 173 -46.57 -2.82 14.13
N GLN A 174 -46.71 -3.84 13.26
CA GLN A 174 -47.54 -5.01 13.52
C GLN A 174 -47.06 -5.78 14.76
N ARG A 175 -45.74 -5.97 14.91
CA ARG A 175 -45.15 -6.60 16.09
C ARG A 175 -45.52 -5.85 17.36
N LEU A 176 -45.38 -4.52 17.38
CA LEU A 176 -45.74 -3.69 18.53
C LEU A 176 -47.24 -3.76 18.84
N ALA A 177 -48.10 -3.75 17.82
CA ALA A 177 -49.53 -3.92 17.99
C ALA A 177 -49.89 -5.30 18.59
N LEU A 178 -49.26 -6.37 18.10
CA LEU A 178 -49.45 -7.72 18.62
C LEU A 178 -48.92 -7.88 20.04
N VAL A 179 -47.78 -7.29 20.38
CA VAL A 179 -47.24 -7.27 21.74
C VAL A 179 -48.22 -6.57 22.69
N LYS A 180 -48.74 -5.39 22.33
CA LYS A 180 -49.76 -4.69 23.14
C LYS A 180 -51.03 -5.52 23.32
N ARG A 181 -51.49 -6.20 22.27
CA ARG A 181 -52.67 -7.08 22.34
C ARG A 181 -52.40 -8.29 23.25
N LYS A 182 -51.22 -8.89 23.16
CA LYS A 182 -50.80 -9.99 24.02
C LYS A 182 -50.79 -9.56 25.49
N GLU A 183 -50.17 -8.43 25.82
CA GLU A 183 -50.14 -7.89 27.18
C GLU A 183 -51.54 -7.57 27.71
N ALA A 184 -52.45 -7.09 26.86
CA ALA A 184 -53.85 -6.87 27.23
C ALA A 184 -54.58 -8.18 27.58
N LEU A 185 -54.41 -9.22 26.75
CA LEU A 185 -54.99 -10.53 27.00
C LEU A 185 -54.38 -11.23 28.23
N GLU A 186 -53.08 -11.07 28.46
CA GLU A 186 -52.43 -11.58 29.68
C GLU A 186 -52.97 -10.91 30.93
N ARG A 187 -53.19 -9.59 30.91
CA ARG A 187 -53.86 -8.86 32.00
C ARG A 187 -55.30 -9.31 32.22
N GLU A 188 -56.08 -9.49 31.15
CA GLU A 188 -57.45 -10.00 31.25
C GLU A 188 -57.49 -11.42 31.82
N THR A 189 -56.61 -12.30 31.34
CA THR A 189 -56.51 -13.69 31.82
C THR A 189 -56.10 -13.74 33.29
N LYS A 190 -55.14 -12.90 33.69
CA LYS A 190 -54.76 -12.76 35.10
C LYS A 190 -55.92 -12.24 35.95
N GLY A 191 -56.65 -11.23 35.48
CA GLY A 191 -57.84 -10.71 36.15
C GLY A 191 -58.91 -11.78 36.35
N LYS A 192 -59.25 -12.54 35.29
CA LYS A 192 -60.21 -13.66 35.37
C LYS A 192 -59.73 -14.76 36.31
N LYS A 193 -58.42 -15.05 36.34
CA LYS A 193 -57.84 -16.02 37.28
C LYS A 193 -57.98 -15.54 38.72
N ASP A 194 -57.69 -14.28 38.99
CA ASP A 194 -57.83 -13.68 40.31
C ASP A 194 -59.31 -13.65 40.76
N GLU A 195 -60.25 -13.37 39.84
CA GLU A 195 -61.70 -13.46 40.07
C GLU A 195 -62.15 -14.90 40.36
N LEU A 196 -61.68 -15.88 39.58
CA LEU A 196 -61.98 -17.29 39.81
C LEU A 196 -61.49 -17.73 41.20
N SER A 197 -60.27 -17.36 41.58
CA SER A 197 -59.73 -17.66 42.92
C SER A 197 -60.54 -17.00 44.05
N ARG A 198 -61.12 -15.82 43.83
CA ARG A 198 -62.05 -15.20 44.79
C ARG A 198 -63.35 -15.98 44.89
N LEU A 199 -63.92 -16.37 43.74
CA LEU A 199 -65.15 -17.15 43.70
C LEU A 199 -64.97 -18.52 44.36
N ASP A 200 -63.83 -19.19 44.13
CA ASP A 200 -63.47 -20.44 44.80
C ASP A 200 -63.46 -20.26 46.32
N ALA A 201 -62.84 -19.18 46.83
CA ALA A 201 -62.82 -18.87 48.26
C ALA A 201 -64.23 -18.58 48.83
N ASP A 202 -65.08 -17.88 48.07
CA ASP A 202 -66.47 -17.60 48.46
C ASP A 202 -67.33 -18.89 48.50
N VAL A 203 -67.11 -19.81 47.54
CA VAL A 203 -67.77 -21.13 47.51
C VAL A 203 -67.32 -21.98 48.69
N GLU A 204 -66.02 -22.02 49.00
CA GLU A 204 -65.52 -22.71 50.20
C GLU A 204 -66.15 -22.17 51.48
N LYS A 205 -66.27 -20.84 51.59
CA LYS A 205 -66.95 -20.19 52.72
C LYS A 205 -68.43 -20.54 52.79
N TRP A 206 -69.13 -20.58 51.65
CA TRP A 206 -70.53 -20.96 51.59
C TRP A 206 -70.74 -22.43 51.98
N LEU A 207 -69.92 -23.34 51.47
CA LEU A 207 -69.94 -24.76 51.84
C LEU A 207 -69.66 -24.95 53.35
N GLY A 208 -68.65 -24.26 53.89
CA GLY A 208 -68.38 -24.27 55.33
C GLY A 208 -69.55 -23.72 56.16
N GLY A 209 -70.22 -22.68 55.66
CA GLY A 209 -71.46 -22.16 56.23
C GLY A 209 -72.61 -23.17 56.20
N GLN A 210 -72.81 -23.84 55.07
CA GLN A 210 -73.81 -24.90 54.90
C GLN A 210 -73.55 -26.08 55.86
N ASP A 211 -72.30 -26.51 56.00
CA ASP A 211 -71.93 -27.58 56.93
C ASP A 211 -72.21 -27.18 58.39
N ASN A 212 -71.96 -25.92 58.75
CA ASN A 212 -72.31 -25.41 60.07
C ASN A 212 -73.83 -25.43 60.30
N VAL A 213 -74.62 -24.98 59.30
CA VAL A 213 -76.08 -25.04 59.36
C VAL A 213 -76.55 -26.50 59.49
N ARG A 214 -76.04 -27.41 58.67
CA ARG A 214 -76.35 -28.86 58.75
C ARG A 214 -76.05 -29.40 60.15
N ARG A 215 -74.87 -29.12 60.71
CA ARG A 215 -74.49 -29.53 62.08
C ARG A 215 -75.43 -28.97 63.14
N THR A 216 -75.91 -27.72 63.00
CA THR A 216 -76.89 -27.16 63.94
C THR A 216 -78.26 -27.83 63.85
N PHE A 217 -78.73 -28.17 62.65
CA PHE A 217 -79.97 -28.93 62.47
C PHE A 217 -79.84 -30.38 62.97
N GLU A 218 -78.78 -31.10 62.62
CA GLU A 218 -78.47 -32.45 63.15
C GLU A 218 -78.34 -32.43 64.68
N GLY A 219 -77.68 -31.41 65.24
CA GLY A 219 -77.57 -31.22 66.68
C GLY A 219 -78.92 -30.94 67.35
N ARG A 220 -79.82 -30.20 66.68
CA ARG A 220 -81.19 -29.95 67.14
C ARG A 220 -82.07 -31.20 67.02
N GLU A 221 -81.95 -31.98 65.96
CA GLU A 221 -82.60 -33.28 65.80
C GLU A 221 -82.15 -34.27 66.88
N LYS A 222 -80.84 -34.36 67.16
CA LYS A 222 -80.31 -35.18 68.27
C LYS A 222 -80.81 -34.72 69.64
N LYS A 223 -80.93 -33.41 69.88
CA LYS A 223 -81.51 -32.86 71.12
C LYS A 223 -83.01 -33.15 71.23
N LEU A 224 -83.76 -33.04 70.14
CA LEU A 224 -85.18 -33.39 70.07
C LEU A 224 -85.40 -34.90 70.28
N ALA A 225 -84.53 -35.75 69.72
CA ALA A 225 -84.53 -37.20 69.96
C ALA A 225 -84.22 -37.52 71.44
N ALA A 226 -83.21 -36.86 72.03
CA ALA A 226 -82.88 -37.03 73.44
C ALA A 226 -83.96 -36.48 74.40
N GLN A 227 -84.69 -35.44 74.02
CA GLN A 227 -85.86 -34.96 74.77
C GLN A 227 -87.03 -35.96 74.69
N ARG A 228 -87.28 -36.56 73.53
CA ARG A 228 -88.27 -37.65 73.38
C ARG A 228 -87.92 -38.89 74.20
N GLU A 229 -86.64 -39.26 74.29
CA GLU A 229 -86.19 -40.35 75.18
C GLU A 229 -86.32 -39.99 76.67
N LYS A 230 -86.08 -38.71 77.06
CA LYS A 230 -86.27 -38.26 78.44
C LYS A 230 -87.74 -38.16 78.85
N GLU A 231 -88.64 -37.75 77.95
CA GLU A 231 -90.08 -37.74 78.19
C GLU A 231 -90.68 -39.16 78.23
N GLY A 232 -90.03 -40.15 77.61
CA GLY A 232 -90.37 -41.57 77.77
C GLY A 232 -89.88 -42.23 79.05
N GLY A 233 -89.02 -41.56 79.85
CA GLY A 233 -88.31 -42.14 80.99
C GLY A 233 -88.84 -41.80 82.38
N GLN A 234 -89.97 -41.08 82.50
CA GLN A 234 -90.48 -40.63 83.81
C GLN A 234 -91.90 -41.15 84.09
N THR A 235 -92.00 -42.35 84.69
CA THR A 235 -93.04 -42.77 85.68
C THR A 235 -92.77 -44.22 86.19
N PRO A 236 -93.20 -44.59 87.41
CA PRO A 236 -92.32 -44.72 88.58
C PRO A 236 -92.16 -46.18 89.06
N ARG A 237 -91.18 -46.44 89.93
CA ARG A 237 -91.14 -47.67 90.73
C ARG A 237 -91.45 -47.34 92.19
N ALA A 238 -92.59 -47.86 92.64
CA ALA A 238 -92.94 -48.09 94.03
C ALA A 238 -91.96 -49.07 94.70
#